data_AF-A0A258MYW9-F1
#
_entry.id   AF-A0A258MYW9-F1
#
_cell.length_a   1.000
_cell.length_b   1.000
_cell.length_c   1.000
_cell.angle_alpha   90.00
_cell.angle_beta   90.00
_cell.angle_gamma   90.00
#
_symmetry.space_group_name_H-M   'P 1'
#
loop_
_entity.id
_entity.type
_entity.pdbx_description
1 polymer ?
#
loop_
_entity_poly.entity_id
_entity_poly.type
_entity_poly.pdbx_seq_one_letter_code
_entity_poly.pdbx_strand_id
1 'polypeptide(L)'
;MPTTNIYITINNYPEPQETWYTMSKAAKLIDKIGRNNLFKFLRNEAILMHHNEPYQTYCDQGYFKLEQVPKYNGRGQLFCFFPVLFVSPKGIDFIKKQLQKKEAKNVQDD
;
A
#
# COMPACT_ATOMS: atom_id res chain seq x y z
N MET A 1 -15.90 46.60 28.07
CA MET A 1 -16.36 45.53 27.16
C MET A 1 -15.11 44.90 26.55
N PRO A 2 -14.70 43.68 26.93
CA PRO A 2 -13.59 43.03 26.24
C PRO A 2 -14.04 42.61 24.85
N THR A 3 -13.31 43.03 23.83
CA THR A 3 -13.40 42.50 22.47
C THR A 3 -12.88 41.07 22.49
N THR A 4 -13.79 40.10 22.43
CA THR A 4 -13.43 38.70 22.20
C THR A 4 -12.86 38.59 20.80
N ASN A 5 -11.53 38.46 20.69
CA ASN A 5 -10.88 38.02 19.46
C ASN A 5 -11.35 36.60 19.15
N ILE A 6 -12.29 36.47 18.23
CA ILE A 6 -12.69 35.19 17.66
C ILE A 6 -11.55 34.75 16.75
N TYR A 7 -10.60 33.98 17.29
CA TYR A 7 -9.71 33.17 16.46
C TYR A 7 -10.56 32.05 15.86
N ILE A 8 -11.23 32.34 14.75
CA ILE A 8 -11.84 31.31 13.92
C ILE A 8 -10.67 30.48 13.40
N THR A 9 -10.45 29.30 13.98
CA THR A 9 -9.39 28.38 13.60
C THR A 9 -9.57 27.97 12.13
N ILE A 10 -8.90 28.69 11.23
CA ILE A 10 -8.83 28.44 9.78
C ILE A 10 -8.07 27.16 9.40
N ASN A 11 -7.88 26.23 10.34
CA ASN A 11 -7.04 25.05 10.14
C ASN A 11 -7.80 23.74 10.44
N ASN A 12 -8.97 23.56 9.83
CA ASN A 12 -9.56 22.22 9.63
C ASN A 12 -9.15 21.66 8.25
N TYR A 13 -7.93 21.94 7.80
CA TYR A 13 -7.34 21.10 6.76
C TYR A 13 -7.06 19.75 7.42
N PRO A 14 -7.68 18.65 6.97
CA PRO A 14 -7.30 17.34 7.48
C PRO A 14 -5.79 17.20 7.24
N GLU A 15 -5.06 16.81 8.28
CA GLU A 15 -3.68 16.34 8.14
C GLU A 15 -3.61 15.45 6.90
N PRO A 16 -2.64 15.66 5.97
CA PRO A 16 -2.62 14.96 4.70
C PRO A 16 -2.71 13.46 4.96
N GLN A 17 -3.86 12.88 4.64
CA GLN A 17 -4.13 11.48 4.91
C GLN A 17 -3.07 10.67 4.17
N GLU A 18 -2.38 9.75 4.87
CA GLU A 18 -1.39 8.88 4.23
C GLU A 18 -2.01 8.29 2.95
N THR A 19 -1.37 8.55 1.81
CA THR A 19 -1.92 8.13 0.53
C THR A 19 -1.64 6.65 0.33
N TRP A 20 -2.69 5.84 0.33
CA TRP A 20 -2.60 4.39 0.13
C TRP A 20 -2.83 4.04 -1.34
N TYR A 21 -1.91 3.26 -1.91
CA TYR A 21 -1.95 2.88 -3.32
C TYR A 21 -2.38 1.43 -3.47
N THR A 22 -3.27 1.16 -4.43
CA THR A 22 -3.51 -0.22 -4.86
C THR A 22 -2.23 -0.82 -5.44
N MET A 23 -2.09 -2.14 -5.41
CA MET A 23 -0.94 -2.83 -6.00
C MET A 23 -0.70 -2.48 -7.48
N SER A 24 -1.77 -2.22 -8.24
CA SER A 24 -1.65 -1.75 -9.64
C SER A 24 -0.97 -0.38 -9.73
N LYS A 25 -1.31 0.55 -8.83
CA LYS A 25 -0.72 1.88 -8.79
C LYS A 25 0.69 1.85 -8.22
N ALA A 26 0.93 1.06 -7.16
CA ALA A 26 2.25 0.85 -6.59
C ALA A 26 3.24 0.30 -7.63
N ALA A 27 2.83 -0.71 -8.42
CA ALA A 27 3.65 -1.25 -9.50
C ALA A 27 4.08 -0.18 -10.53
N LYS A 28 3.15 0.71 -10.92
CA LYS A 28 3.45 1.84 -11.81
C LYS A 28 4.40 2.86 -11.18
N LEU A 29 4.31 3.11 -9.88
CA LEU A 29 5.20 4.04 -9.16
C LEU A 29 6.60 3.46 -8.91
N ILE A 30 6.71 2.14 -8.89
CA ILE A 30 7.99 1.43 -8.83
C ILE A 30 8.68 1.43 -10.20
N ASP A 31 7.89 1.36 -11.28
CA ASP A 31 8.33 1.47 -12.69
C ASP A 31 9.47 0.51 -13.09
N LYS A 32 9.48 -0.67 -12.47
CA LYS A 32 10.44 -1.76 -12.74
C LYS A 32 9.80 -3.14 -12.82
N ILE A 33 8.53 -3.27 -12.43
CA ILE A 33 7.88 -4.56 -12.25
C ILE A 33 6.37 -4.46 -12.50
N GLY A 34 5.83 -5.40 -13.27
CA GLY A 34 4.38 -5.50 -13.48
C GLY A 34 3.66 -5.99 -12.22
N ARG A 35 2.38 -5.63 -12.05
CA ARG A 35 1.57 -5.97 -10.87
C ARG A 35 1.64 -7.45 -10.45
N ASN A 36 1.48 -8.37 -11.39
CA ASN A 36 1.48 -9.80 -11.08
C ASN A 36 2.87 -10.30 -10.66
N ASN A 37 3.92 -9.79 -11.29
CA ASN A 37 5.30 -10.08 -10.92
C ASN A 37 5.65 -9.47 -9.55
N LEU A 38 5.09 -8.30 -9.21
CA LEU A 38 5.24 -7.69 -7.90
C LEU A 38 4.66 -8.59 -6.81
N PHE A 39 3.43 -9.10 -6.99
CA PHE A 39 2.88 -10.08 -6.05
C PHE A 39 3.76 -11.33 -5.93
N LYS A 40 4.22 -11.88 -7.06
CA LYS A 40 5.11 -13.06 -7.05
C LYS A 40 6.40 -12.78 -6.29
N PHE A 41 7.04 -11.64 -6.55
CA PHE A 41 8.25 -11.20 -5.86
C PHE A 41 8.02 -11.10 -4.36
N LEU A 42 6.99 -10.38 -3.91
CA LEU A 42 6.75 -10.19 -2.47
C LEU A 42 6.40 -11.50 -1.75
N ARG A 43 5.75 -12.45 -2.42
CA ARG A 43 5.54 -13.80 -1.86
C ARG A 43 6.83 -14.59 -1.73
N ASN A 44 7.68 -14.56 -2.76
CA ASN A 44 8.95 -15.25 -2.75
C ASN A 44 9.91 -14.71 -1.68
N GLU A 45 9.83 -13.42 -1.37
CA GLU A 45 10.62 -12.79 -0.29
C GLU A 45 9.95 -12.91 1.10
N ALA A 46 8.89 -13.72 1.24
CA ALA A 46 8.12 -13.89 2.47
C ALA A 46 7.62 -12.55 3.09
N ILE A 47 7.27 -11.59 2.23
CA ILE A 47 6.62 -10.33 2.62
C ILE A 47 5.10 -10.48 2.57
N LEU A 48 4.61 -11.20 1.55
CA LEU A 48 3.22 -11.63 1.44
C LEU A 48 3.11 -13.14 1.63
N MET A 49 1.98 -13.58 2.16
CA MET A 49 1.56 -14.96 2.24
C MET A 49 1.07 -15.46 0.87
N HIS A 50 0.82 -16.77 0.76
CA HIS A 50 0.40 -17.42 -0.49
C HIS A 50 -0.87 -16.78 -1.11
N HIS A 51 -1.78 -16.29 -0.27
CA HIS A 51 -3.04 -15.64 -0.65
C HIS A 51 -2.95 -14.10 -0.77
N ASN A 52 -1.74 -13.55 -0.88
CA ASN A 52 -1.45 -12.11 -1.05
C ASN A 52 -1.72 -11.21 0.16
N GLU A 53 -1.86 -11.80 1.35
CA GLU A 53 -1.93 -11.02 2.58
C GLU A 53 -0.53 -10.73 3.11
N PRO A 54 -0.24 -9.50 3.54
CA PRO A 54 1.02 -9.18 4.19
C PRO A 54 1.14 -9.88 5.55
N TYR A 55 2.35 -10.31 5.91
CA TYR A 55 2.62 -10.69 7.30
C TYR A 55 2.43 -9.48 8.23
N GLN A 56 1.89 -9.72 9.43
CA GLN A 56 1.53 -8.69 10.41
C GLN A 56 2.68 -7.70 10.66
N THR A 57 3.92 -8.19 10.75
CA THR A 57 5.12 -7.38 10.93
C THR A 57 5.29 -6.27 9.88
N TYR A 58 4.86 -6.47 8.63
CA TYR A 58 4.95 -5.45 7.58
C TYR A 58 3.73 -4.50 7.59
N CYS A 59 2.61 -4.91 8.16
CA CYS A 59 1.49 -4.02 8.48
C CYS A 59 1.86 -3.10 9.64
N ASP A 60 2.42 -3.64 10.71
CA ASP A 60 2.84 -2.90 11.91
C ASP A 60 3.92 -1.85 11.59
N GLN A 61 4.79 -2.15 10.62
CA GLN A 61 5.78 -1.20 10.10
C GLN A 61 5.18 -0.12 9.19
N GLY A 62 3.88 -0.19 8.87
CA GLY A 62 3.17 0.79 8.06
C GLY A 62 3.45 0.70 6.56
N TYR A 63 3.92 -0.45 6.06
CA TYR A 63 4.16 -0.61 4.61
C TYR A 63 2.89 -1.00 3.86
N PHE A 64 2.06 -1.83 4.49
CA PHE A 64 0.88 -2.42 3.88
C PHE A 64 -0.34 -2.30 4.79
N LYS A 65 -1.52 -2.34 4.19
CA LYS A 65 -2.79 -2.61 4.89
C LYS A 65 -3.70 -3.43 4.01
N LEU A 66 -4.62 -4.17 4.65
CA LEU A 66 -5.74 -4.81 3.99
C LEU A 66 -7.02 -4.05 4.33
N GLU A 67 -7.81 -3.73 3.31
CA GLU A 67 -9.15 -3.17 3.51
C GLU A 67 -10.18 -4.03 2.81
N GLN A 68 -11.34 -4.17 3.45
CA GLN A 68 -12.48 -4.88 2.89
C GLN A 68 -13.22 -3.95 1.93
N VAL A 69 -13.15 -4.25 0.63
CA VAL A 69 -13.79 -3.44 -0.41
C VAL A 69 -15.06 -4.15 -0.91
N PRO A 70 -16.21 -3.46 -0.97
CA PRO A 70 -17.44 -4.06 -1.48
C PRO A 70 -17.32 -4.36 -2.97
N LYS A 71 -17.82 -5.53 -3.38
CA LYS A 71 -18.06 -5.85 -4.78
C LYS A 71 -19.55 -5.99 -5.04
N TYR A 72 -19.95 -5.44 -6.18
CA TYR A 72 -21.32 -5.45 -6.65
C TYR A 72 -21.46 -6.42 -7.83
N ASN A 73 -22.60 -7.08 -7.93
CA ASN A 73 -22.92 -7.92 -9.09
C ASN A 73 -23.28 -7.05 -10.32
N GLY A 74 -23.53 -7.69 -11.47
CA GLY A 74 -23.91 -6.98 -12.71
C GLY A 74 -25.24 -6.21 -12.64
N ARG A 75 -26.01 -6.37 -11.56
CA ARG A 75 -27.25 -5.63 -11.27
C ARG A 75 -27.05 -4.52 -10.24
N GLY A 76 -25.81 -4.25 -9.82
CA GLY A 76 -25.47 -3.22 -8.84
C GLY A 76 -25.78 -3.59 -7.38
N GLN A 77 -26.14 -4.84 -7.08
CA GLN A 77 -26.40 -5.29 -5.72
C GLN A 77 -25.09 -5.73 -5.06
N LEU A 78 -24.90 -5.40 -3.78
CA LEU A 78 -23.76 -5.86 -2.99
C LEU A 78 -23.73 -7.39 -3.00
N PHE A 79 -22.62 -7.96 -3.47
CA PHE A 79 -22.40 -9.39 -3.56
C PHE A 79 -21.61 -9.89 -2.36
N CYS A 80 -20.46 -9.29 -2.09
CA CYS A 80 -19.66 -9.53 -0.88
C CYS A 80 -18.53 -8.50 -0.76
N PHE A 81 -17.79 -8.56 0.36
CA PHE A 81 -16.56 -7.80 0.56
C PHE A 81 -15.35 -8.67 0.24
N PHE A 82 -14.32 -8.08 -0.35
CA PHE A 82 -13.05 -8.77 -0.58
C PHE A 82 -11.88 -7.96 -0.02
N PRO A 83 -10.86 -8.64 0.54
CA PRO A 83 -9.67 -7.97 1.03
C PRO A 83 -8.86 -7.44 -0.15
N VAL A 84 -8.54 -6.15 -0.11
CA VAL A 84 -7.67 -5.48 -1.08
C VAL A 84 -6.43 -5.00 -0.36
N LEU A 85 -5.27 -5.41 -0.88
CA LEU A 85 -3.96 -4.97 -0.41
C LEU A 85 -3.64 -3.57 -0.93
N PHE A 86 -3.30 -2.69 0.00
CA PHE A 86 -2.79 -1.35 -0.25
C PHE A 86 -1.36 -1.20 0.25
N VAL A 87 -0.62 -0.29 -0.39
CA VAL A 87 0.78 0.02 -0.12
C VAL A 87 0.91 1.49 0.21
N SER A 88 1.60 1.84 1.29
CA SER A 88 1.89 3.23 1.63
C SER A 88 3.05 3.79 0.79
N PRO A 89 3.33 5.09 0.79
CA PRO A 89 4.51 5.65 0.14
C PRO A 89 5.80 5.03 0.71
N LYS A 90 5.85 4.86 2.04
CA LYS A 90 6.93 4.16 2.76
C LYS A 90 7.08 2.71 2.27
N GLY A 91 5.97 2.02 2.04
CA GLY A 91 5.94 0.67 1.48
C GLY A 91 6.53 0.60 0.08
N ILE A 92 6.26 1.59 -0.78
CA ILE A 92 6.85 1.68 -2.13
C ILE A 92 8.38 1.77 -2.04
N ASP A 93 8.90 2.64 -1.19
CA ASP A 93 10.36 2.79 -1.00
C ASP A 93 11.00 1.52 -0.45
N PHE A 94 10.34 0.87 0.50
CA PHE A 94 10.76 -0.43 1.02
C PHE A 94 10.86 -1.47 -0.10
N ILE A 95 9.83 -1.60 -0.95
CA ILE A 95 9.81 -2.55 -2.07
C ILE A 95 10.95 -2.25 -3.06
N LYS A 96 11.17 -0.98 -3.41
CA LYS A 96 12.29 -0.58 -4.29
C LYS A 96 13.64 -1.04 -3.76
N LYS A 97 13.88 -0.88 -2.45
CA LYS A 97 15.11 -1.35 -1.80
C LYS A 97 15.24 -2.87 -1.84
N GLN A 98 14.16 -3.61 -1.63
CA GLN A 98 14.20 -5.08 -1.70
C GLN A 98 14.47 -5.58 -3.13
N LEU A 99 13.91 -4.93 -4.16
CA LEU A 99 14.21 -5.25 -5.56
C LEU A 99 15.69 -5.02 -5.89
N GLN A 100 16.25 -3.88 -5.49
CA GLN A 100 17.67 -3.58 -5.68
C GLN A 100 18.58 -4.62 -5.01
N LYS A 101 18.25 -5.04 -3.77
CA LYS A 101 19.01 -6.09 -3.07
C LYS A 101 18.97 -7.42 -3.81
N LYS A 102 17.83 -7.77 -4.43
CA LYS A 102 17.71 -9.00 -5.21
C LYS A 102 18.54 -8.94 -6.49
N GLU A 103 18.49 -7.82 -7.20
CA GLU A 103 19.31 -7.58 -8.39
C GLU A 103 20.81 -7.71 -8.04
N ALA A 104 21.25 -7.13 -6.91
CA ALA A 104 22.64 -7.20 -6.48
C ALA A 104 23.10 -8.62 -6.11
N LYS A 105 22.23 -9.45 -5.51
CA LYS A 105 22.55 -10.85 -5.20
C LYS A 105 22.74 -11.69 -6.47
N ASN A 106 21.86 -11.52 -7.44
CA ASN A 106 21.95 -12.28 -8.69
C ASN A 106 23.26 -12.04 -9.45
N VAL A 107 23.86 -10.85 -9.33
CA VAL A 107 25.15 -10.51 -9.99
C VAL A 107 26.37 -11.15 -9.29
N GLN A 108 26.24 -11.59 -8.04
CA GLN A 108 27.34 -12.19 -7.29
C GLN A 108 27.39 -13.73 -7.42
N ASP A 109 26.31 -14.33 -7.95
CA ASP A 109 26.16 -15.77 -8.13
C ASP A 109 26.48 -16.24 -9.58
N ASP A 110 26.87 -15.30 -10.46
CA ASP A 110 27.32 -15.50 -11.86
C ASP A 110 28.84 -15.30 -11.99
#